data_AF-A0A6P3YUX9-F1
#
_entry.id   AF-A0A6P3YUX9-F1
#
_cell.length_a   1.000
_cell.length_b   1.000
_cell.length_c   1.000
_cell.angle_alpha   90.00
_cell.angle_beta   90.00
_cell.angle_gamma   90.00
#
_symmetry.space_group_name_H-M   'P 1'
#
loop_
_entity.id
_entity.type
_entity.pdbx_description
1 polymer ?
#
loop_
_entity_poly.entity_id
_entity_poly.type
_entity_poly.pdbx_seq_one_letter_code
_entity_poly.pdbx_strand_id
1 'polypeptide(L)'
;MAGELQTLCPLNGDLNKIAPLDRNSVDLFDNHYFKNLLNNKGLLGSDQLLYSSELAPSTTKSLSGGPTWKVSLGRRDGLVANQTGANVSLPSPFDTLDAIISKFRVVGLNITDVVSLSGSHTIGFAKCATFSNRLFDFNGTGSPDASLESTMAAELQTLCPLNGDPNKISPLDRNSVDLFDNHYFKNLLNNKGLLGSDQLLYSGELAPSTTKSLVESYSSDMNLFITDFVNSMIKMANISPLTGTAGEIRKNCRVVNS
;
A
#
# COMPACT_ATOMS: atom_id res chain seq x y z
N MET A 1 -29.89 -12.46 -18.44
CA MET A 1 -28.72 -12.75 -19.31
C MET A 1 -27.49 -12.64 -18.43
N ALA A 2 -26.99 -13.78 -17.95
CA ALA A 2 -25.75 -13.83 -17.18
C ALA A 2 -24.59 -13.70 -18.17
N GLY A 3 -23.95 -12.54 -18.20
CA GLY A 3 -22.73 -12.32 -18.97
C GLY A 3 -21.59 -13.11 -18.32
N GLU A 4 -20.87 -13.85 -19.15
CA GLU A 4 -19.65 -14.56 -18.78
C GLU A 4 -18.66 -13.56 -18.14
N LEU A 5 -18.24 -13.83 -16.90
CA LEU A 5 -17.25 -13.05 -16.17
C LEU A 5 -15.87 -13.22 -16.85
N GLN A 6 -15.59 -12.41 -17.85
CA GLN A 6 -14.24 -12.26 -18.35
C GLN A 6 -13.41 -11.52 -17.30
N THR A 7 -12.38 -12.19 -16.82
CA THR A 7 -11.49 -11.74 -15.74
C THR A 7 -10.80 -10.45 -16.17
N LEU A 8 -11.13 -9.33 -15.52
CA LEU A 8 -10.30 -8.12 -15.62
C LEU A 8 -8.95 -8.41 -14.99
N CYS A 9 -7.91 -7.94 -15.65
CA CYS A 9 -6.57 -8.11 -15.15
C CYS A 9 -6.34 -7.21 -13.95
N PRO A 10 -5.70 -7.71 -12.87
CA PRO A 10 -5.34 -6.85 -11.78
C PRO A 10 -4.49 -5.69 -12.33
N LEU A 11 -4.69 -4.49 -11.80
CA LEU A 11 -4.03 -3.25 -12.26
C LEU A 11 -2.49 -3.37 -12.32
N ASN A 12 -1.96 -4.41 -11.66
CA ASN A 12 -0.55 -4.70 -11.46
C ASN A 12 0.05 -5.76 -12.41
N GLY A 13 -0.67 -6.19 -13.45
CA GLY A 13 -0.29 -7.32 -14.32
C GLY A 13 1.06 -7.21 -15.05
N ASP A 14 1.57 -6.00 -15.31
CA ASP A 14 2.88 -5.77 -15.96
C ASP A 14 3.70 -4.60 -15.37
N LEU A 15 3.11 -3.76 -14.51
CA LEU A 15 3.83 -2.64 -13.87
C LEU A 15 4.87 -3.15 -12.85
N ASN A 16 4.60 -4.28 -12.18
CA ASN A 16 5.42 -4.86 -11.11
C ASN A 16 6.87 -5.21 -11.47
N LYS A 17 7.31 -5.04 -12.72
CA LYS A 17 8.67 -5.40 -13.17
C LYS A 17 9.46 -4.27 -13.80
N ILE A 18 8.87 -3.09 -13.96
CA ILE A 18 9.49 -2.03 -14.75
C ILE A 18 10.00 -0.88 -13.87
N ALA A 19 9.31 -0.48 -12.80
CA ALA A 19 9.80 0.62 -11.95
C ALA A 19 10.87 0.17 -10.93
N PRO A 20 11.88 0.99 -10.58
CA PRO A 20 12.83 0.69 -9.50
C PRO A 20 12.17 0.51 -8.13
N LEU A 21 11.09 1.25 -7.84
CA LEU A 21 10.31 1.09 -6.60
C LEU A 21 9.64 -0.29 -6.55
N ASP A 22 9.10 -0.80 -7.65
CA ASP A 22 8.50 -2.15 -7.71
C ASP A 22 9.55 -3.27 -7.61
N ARG A 23 10.80 -3.02 -8.03
CA ARG A 23 11.89 -4.01 -7.95
C ARG A 23 12.47 -4.19 -6.54
N ASN A 24 12.48 -3.12 -5.74
CA ASN A 24 13.22 -3.06 -4.48
C ASN A 24 12.37 -2.66 -3.25
N SER A 25 11.08 -2.38 -3.39
CA SER A 25 10.27 -1.92 -2.26
C SER A 25 8.86 -2.51 -2.21
N VAL A 26 8.53 -2.94 -0.99
CA VAL A 26 7.21 -3.28 -0.45
C VAL A 26 6.36 -4.20 -1.33
N ASP A 27 6.35 -5.50 -0.99
CA ASP A 27 5.46 -6.51 -1.56
C ASP A 27 4.00 -6.32 -1.09
N LEU A 28 3.48 -5.08 -1.02
CA LEU A 28 2.06 -4.80 -0.74
C LEU A 28 1.17 -5.35 -1.87
N PHE A 29 1.73 -5.56 -3.05
CA PHE A 29 1.01 -6.08 -4.22
C PHE A 29 1.65 -7.32 -4.86
N ASP A 30 2.89 -7.69 -4.52
CA ASP A 30 3.50 -8.93 -5.00
C ASP A 30 3.15 -10.10 -4.05
N ASN A 31 1.99 -10.65 -4.38
CA ASN A 31 1.28 -11.80 -3.87
C ASN A 31 2.12 -13.10 -3.91
N HIS A 32 3.27 -13.16 -3.22
CA HIS A 32 4.04 -14.39 -3.05
C HIS A 32 3.71 -15.11 -1.74
N TYR A 33 3.36 -14.38 -0.68
CA TYR A 33 2.91 -14.96 0.59
C TYR A 33 1.47 -15.50 0.51
N PHE A 34 0.61 -14.85 -0.29
CA PHE A 34 -0.78 -15.25 -0.49
C PHE A 34 -0.99 -16.30 -1.60
N LYS A 35 -0.06 -16.42 -2.57
CA LYS A 35 -0.08 -17.47 -3.61
C LYS A 35 -0.04 -18.88 -3.04
N ASN A 36 0.70 -19.10 -1.96
CA ASN A 36 0.85 -20.44 -1.35
C ASN A 36 -0.40 -20.88 -0.59
N LEU A 37 -1.29 -19.96 -0.19
CA LEU A 37 -2.58 -20.27 0.43
C LEU A 37 -3.68 -20.63 -0.60
N LEU A 38 -3.50 -20.27 -1.88
CA LEU A 38 -4.51 -20.44 -2.94
C LEU A 38 -4.22 -21.56 -3.94
N ASN A 39 -3.08 -22.24 -3.84
CA ASN A 39 -2.68 -23.32 -4.76
C ASN A 39 -3.54 -24.60 -4.71
N ASN A 40 -4.69 -24.60 -4.04
CA ASN A 40 -5.63 -25.73 -4.08
C ASN A 40 -6.88 -25.51 -4.95
N LYS A 41 -7.16 -24.30 -5.45
CA LYS A 41 -8.23 -24.05 -6.44
C LYS A 41 -7.88 -22.84 -7.30
N GLY A 42 -7.58 -23.06 -8.58
CA GLY A 42 -7.09 -22.06 -9.53
C GLY A 42 -8.06 -20.92 -9.82
N LEU A 43 -8.12 -19.93 -8.92
CA LEU A 43 -8.95 -18.75 -9.03
C LEU A 43 -8.23 -17.56 -8.39
N LEU A 44 -8.04 -16.52 -9.22
CA LEU A 44 -8.03 -15.09 -8.89
C LEU A 44 -6.68 -14.35 -8.75
N GLY A 45 -6.64 -13.15 -9.33
CA GLY A 45 -5.49 -12.25 -9.42
C GLY A 45 -5.30 -11.38 -8.16
N SER A 46 -4.14 -10.72 -8.09
CA SER A 46 -3.60 -10.05 -6.89
C SER A 46 -4.37 -8.84 -6.36
N ASP A 47 -5.41 -8.36 -7.04
CA ASP A 47 -6.29 -7.30 -6.52
C ASP A 47 -7.35 -7.84 -5.55
N GLN A 48 -7.33 -9.15 -5.24
CA GLN A 48 -8.33 -9.78 -4.38
C GLN A 48 -7.93 -10.02 -2.92
N LEU A 49 -6.73 -9.62 -2.49
CA LEU A 49 -6.28 -9.95 -1.14
C LEU A 49 -6.86 -9.08 -0.03
N LEU A 50 -7.44 -7.93 -0.39
CA LEU A 50 -8.31 -7.13 0.49
C LEU A 50 -9.80 -7.30 0.14
N TYR A 51 -10.11 -8.18 -0.82
CA TYR A 51 -11.35 -8.15 -1.57
C TYR A 51 -12.01 -9.53 -1.57
N SER A 52 -12.81 -9.80 -0.55
CA SER A 52 -13.89 -10.76 -0.71
C SER A 52 -15.15 -10.00 -1.09
N SER A 53 -15.23 -9.54 -2.34
CA SER A 53 -16.50 -9.13 -2.93
C SER A 53 -16.93 -10.16 -3.97
N GLU A 54 -18.08 -10.77 -3.71
CA GLU A 54 -19.04 -11.10 -4.77
C GLU A 54 -18.71 -12.29 -5.67
N LEU A 55 -18.07 -13.35 -5.14
CA LEU A 55 -18.13 -14.71 -5.71
C LEU A 55 -18.37 -15.83 -4.66
N ALA A 56 -18.71 -15.49 -3.42
CA ALA A 56 -19.12 -16.45 -2.40
C ALA A 56 -20.38 -15.93 -1.66
N PRO A 57 -21.37 -16.79 -1.34
CA PRO A 57 -22.60 -16.38 -0.67
C PRO A 57 -22.29 -15.72 0.66
N SER A 58 -22.61 -14.42 0.79
CA SER A 58 -22.88 -13.59 2.00
C SER A 58 -22.24 -13.89 3.38
N THR A 59 -21.18 -14.67 3.50
CA THR A 59 -20.60 -15.08 4.80
C THR A 59 -19.07 -15.05 4.88
N THR A 60 -18.36 -14.54 3.86
CA THR A 60 -16.89 -14.47 3.89
C THR A 60 -16.42 -13.23 4.64
N LYS A 61 -16.13 -13.40 5.93
CA LYS A 61 -15.33 -12.45 6.72
C LYS A 61 -13.98 -12.24 6.01
N SER A 62 -13.54 -10.98 5.84
CA SER A 62 -12.18 -10.69 5.37
C SER A 62 -11.17 -11.46 6.22
N LEU A 63 -10.23 -12.18 5.60
CA LEU A 63 -9.26 -13.02 6.33
C LEU A 63 -8.44 -12.21 7.36
N SER A 64 -8.21 -10.92 7.07
CA SER A 64 -7.53 -9.98 7.97
C SER A 64 -8.49 -9.09 8.77
N GLY A 65 -9.82 -9.28 8.67
CA GLY A 65 -10.80 -8.47 9.41
C GLY A 65 -11.07 -7.07 8.86
N GLY A 66 -10.55 -6.74 7.67
CA GLY A 66 -10.75 -5.44 7.02
C GLY A 66 -12.19 -5.19 6.55
N PRO A 67 -12.49 -3.94 6.15
CA PRO A 67 -13.85 -3.55 5.78
C PRO A 67 -14.30 -4.17 4.46
N THR A 68 -15.61 -4.19 4.25
CA THR A 68 -16.21 -4.60 2.98
C THR A 68 -16.93 -3.43 2.35
N TRP A 69 -16.82 -3.29 1.03
CA TRP A 69 -17.53 -2.25 0.28
C TRP A 69 -17.85 -2.73 -1.13
N LYS A 70 -18.88 -2.11 -1.72
CA LYS A 70 -19.23 -2.35 -3.12
C LYS A 70 -18.30 -1.58 -4.02
N VAL A 71 -17.91 -2.23 -5.10
CA VAL A 71 -16.86 -1.70 -5.96
C VAL A 71 -17.38 -1.39 -7.35
N SER A 72 -16.90 -0.29 -7.91
CA SER A 72 -17.28 0.12 -9.25
C SER A 72 -16.67 -0.83 -10.28
N LEU A 73 -17.52 -1.35 -11.15
CA LEU A 73 -17.15 -2.23 -12.27
C LEU A 73 -17.14 -1.44 -13.60
N GLY A 74 -16.70 -2.07 -14.68
CA GLY A 74 -16.76 -1.51 -16.04
C GLY A 74 -15.46 -0.88 -16.54
N ARG A 75 -14.36 -0.98 -15.78
CA ARG A 75 -13.01 -0.68 -16.28
C ARG A 75 -12.59 -1.66 -17.37
N ARG A 76 -11.69 -1.22 -18.23
CA ARG A 76 -11.08 -2.00 -19.31
C ARG A 76 -9.56 -1.87 -19.27
N ASP A 77 -8.87 -2.87 -19.82
CA ASP A 77 -7.42 -2.96 -19.79
C ASP A 77 -6.78 -2.01 -20.81
N GLY A 78 -5.70 -1.35 -20.40
CA GLY A 78 -4.89 -0.52 -21.28
C GLY A 78 -4.10 -1.33 -22.31
N LEU A 79 -3.71 -0.69 -23.41
CA LEU A 79 -2.96 -1.33 -24.50
C LEU A 79 -1.44 -1.17 -24.38
N VAL A 80 -0.97 -0.30 -23.48
CA VAL A 80 0.45 0.04 -23.32
C VAL A 80 0.77 0.24 -21.83
N ALA A 81 1.92 -0.25 -21.38
CA ALA A 81 2.45 0.03 -20.05
C ALA A 81 3.25 1.34 -20.02
N ASN A 82 3.24 2.07 -18.90
CA ASN A 82 3.93 3.37 -18.77
C ASN A 82 4.95 3.35 -17.62
N GLN A 83 6.16 2.86 -17.90
CA GLN A 83 7.26 2.79 -16.93
C GLN A 83 7.68 4.17 -16.41
N THR A 84 7.82 5.14 -17.30
CA THR A 84 8.23 6.50 -16.94
C THR A 84 7.22 7.14 -16.00
N GLY A 85 5.92 6.97 -16.29
CA GLY A 85 4.83 7.40 -15.43
C GLY A 85 4.92 6.76 -14.04
N ALA A 86 5.09 5.43 -13.97
CA ALA A 86 5.22 4.74 -12.68
C ALA A 86 6.40 5.28 -11.84
N ASN A 87 7.56 5.50 -12.46
CA ASN A 87 8.75 6.01 -11.78
C ASN A 87 8.58 7.39 -11.14
N VAL A 88 7.73 8.25 -11.71
CA VAL A 88 7.54 9.63 -11.24
C VAL A 88 6.27 9.81 -10.40
N SER A 89 5.25 9.00 -10.66
CA SER A 89 3.93 9.15 -10.03
C SER A 89 3.78 8.34 -8.74
N LEU A 90 4.52 7.22 -8.58
CA LEU A 90 4.42 6.42 -7.36
C LEU A 90 5.18 7.08 -6.20
N PRO A 91 4.55 7.20 -5.01
CA PRO A 91 5.25 7.61 -3.80
C PRO A 91 6.37 6.64 -3.43
N SER A 92 7.51 7.17 -3.01
CA SER A 92 8.63 6.42 -2.47
C SER A 92 8.59 6.42 -0.95
N PRO A 93 9.05 5.36 -0.26
CA PRO A 93 9.24 5.40 1.20
C PRO A 93 10.25 6.46 1.68
N PHE A 94 11.03 7.02 0.76
CA PHE A 94 12.03 8.07 1.00
C PHE A 94 11.55 9.48 0.64
N ASP A 95 10.35 9.61 0.06
CA ASP A 95 9.81 10.92 -0.30
C ASP A 95 9.53 11.76 0.95
N THR A 96 9.66 13.08 0.80
CA THR A 96 9.16 14.02 1.81
C THR A 96 7.63 14.01 1.84
N LEU A 97 7.03 14.45 2.95
CA LEU A 97 5.58 14.50 3.08
C LEU A 97 4.93 15.40 2.01
N ASP A 98 5.56 16.52 1.65
CA ASP A 98 5.07 17.40 0.58
C ASP A 98 5.05 16.70 -0.79
N ALA A 99 6.08 15.90 -1.09
CA ALA A 99 6.15 15.14 -2.34
C ALA A 99 5.05 14.07 -2.39
N ILE A 100 4.81 13.36 -1.27
CA ILE A 100 3.73 12.37 -1.16
C ILE A 100 2.36 13.04 -1.39
N ILE A 101 2.08 14.14 -0.67
CA ILE A 101 0.82 14.89 -0.83
C ILE A 101 0.66 15.39 -2.26
N SER A 102 1.72 15.90 -2.87
CA SER A 102 1.70 16.39 -4.25
C SER A 102 1.42 15.28 -5.26
N LYS A 103 1.99 14.08 -5.10
CA LYS A 103 1.74 12.92 -5.97
C LYS A 103 0.28 12.44 -5.88
N PHE A 104 -0.30 12.38 -4.67
CA PHE A 104 -1.72 12.07 -4.49
C PHE A 104 -2.62 13.14 -5.13
N ARG A 105 -2.29 14.43 -4.93
CA ARG A 105 -3.04 15.55 -5.50
C ARG A 105 -3.08 15.52 -7.02
N VAL A 106 -1.97 15.15 -7.68
CA VAL A 106 -1.89 15.04 -9.15
C VAL A 106 -2.90 14.04 -9.71
N VAL A 107 -3.24 12.99 -8.96
CA VAL A 107 -4.23 11.98 -9.34
C VAL A 107 -5.62 12.23 -8.74
N GLY A 108 -5.85 13.43 -8.18
CA GLY A 108 -7.15 13.83 -7.65
C GLY A 108 -7.47 13.34 -6.23
N LEU A 109 -6.45 12.88 -5.48
CA LEU A 109 -6.59 12.44 -4.10
C LEU A 109 -6.12 13.54 -3.13
N ASN A 110 -6.83 13.71 -2.01
CA ASN A 110 -6.57 14.76 -1.01
C ASN A 110 -5.80 14.25 0.22
N ILE A 111 -5.60 15.11 1.23
CA ILE A 111 -4.87 14.76 2.46
C ILE A 111 -5.53 13.61 3.25
N THR A 112 -6.86 13.58 3.33
CA THR A 112 -7.59 12.45 3.93
C THR A 112 -7.26 11.16 3.21
N ASP A 113 -7.24 11.19 1.87
CA ASP A 113 -6.89 10.02 1.05
C ASP A 113 -5.42 9.60 1.26
N VAL A 114 -4.49 10.54 1.46
CA VAL A 114 -3.08 10.23 1.82
C VAL A 114 -3.01 9.44 3.13
N VAL A 115 -3.63 9.96 4.21
CA VAL A 115 -3.50 9.37 5.55
C VAL A 115 -4.27 8.05 5.64
N SER A 116 -5.48 7.98 5.09
CA SER A 116 -6.30 6.78 5.14
C SER A 116 -5.67 5.65 4.32
N LEU A 117 -5.22 5.90 3.08
CA LEU A 117 -4.62 4.87 2.23
C LEU A 117 -3.27 4.40 2.75
N SER A 118 -2.50 5.26 3.43
CA SER A 118 -1.29 4.84 4.15
C SER A 118 -1.61 3.86 5.28
N GLY A 119 -2.82 3.92 5.85
CA GLY A 119 -3.33 2.93 6.80
C GLY A 119 -3.39 1.49 6.27
N SER A 120 -3.26 1.26 4.95
CA SER A 120 -3.09 -0.09 4.39
C SER A 120 -1.82 -0.79 4.89
N HIS A 121 -0.83 -0.04 5.39
CA HIS A 121 0.37 -0.56 6.04
C HIS A 121 0.09 -1.21 7.41
N THR A 122 -1.17 -1.26 7.87
CA THR A 122 -1.58 -2.10 9.01
C THR A 122 -1.37 -3.60 8.75
N ILE A 123 -1.18 -4.01 7.50
CA ILE A 123 -0.81 -5.39 7.13
C ILE A 123 0.39 -5.41 6.19
N GLY A 124 1.10 -6.54 6.17
CA GLY A 124 2.18 -6.81 5.22
C GLY A 124 3.58 -6.48 5.74
N PHE A 125 4.55 -6.49 4.82
CA PHE A 125 5.97 -6.46 5.14
C PHE A 125 6.73 -5.51 4.23
N ALA A 126 7.82 -4.96 4.75
CA ALA A 126 8.77 -4.15 4.00
C ALA A 126 10.18 -4.74 4.07
N LYS A 127 10.95 -4.57 3.00
CA LYS A 127 12.35 -5.02 2.89
C LYS A 127 13.27 -4.01 3.57
N CYS A 128 14.39 -4.44 4.15
CA CYS A 128 15.42 -3.56 4.72
C CYS A 128 15.82 -2.43 3.74
N ALA A 129 15.84 -2.72 2.44
CA ALA A 129 16.08 -1.74 1.38
C ALA A 129 15.23 -0.46 1.51
N THR A 130 14.03 -0.53 2.08
CA THR A 130 13.04 0.57 2.08
C THR A 130 13.07 1.43 3.35
N PHE A 131 13.82 1.04 4.38
CA PHE A 131 13.85 1.77 5.66
C PHE A 131 15.24 1.81 6.33
N SER A 132 16.23 1.05 5.83
CA SER A 132 17.57 0.98 6.43
C SER A 132 18.32 2.31 6.45
N ASN A 133 17.95 3.27 5.59
CA ASN A 133 18.47 4.63 5.62
C ASN A 133 18.19 5.36 6.95
N ARG A 134 17.22 4.89 7.74
CA ARG A 134 16.85 5.46 9.05
C ARG A 134 17.68 4.90 10.20
N LEU A 135 18.48 3.85 9.99
CA LEU A 135 18.98 3.02 11.09
C LEU A 135 20.37 3.41 11.62
N PHE A 136 21.19 4.16 10.88
CA PHE A 136 22.59 4.38 11.28
C PHE A 136 23.05 5.83 11.15
N ASP A 137 22.91 6.41 9.95
CA ASP A 137 23.33 7.78 9.66
C ASP A 137 22.22 8.50 8.89
N PHE A 138 21.15 8.84 9.62
CA PHE A 138 20.00 9.50 9.02
C PHE A 138 20.34 10.96 8.72
N ASN A 139 20.26 11.34 7.45
CA ASN A 139 20.56 12.69 6.95
C ASN A 139 21.95 13.24 7.35
N GLY A 140 22.96 12.38 7.48
CA GLY A 140 24.33 12.79 7.80
C GLY A 140 24.55 13.23 9.26
N THR A 141 23.63 12.86 10.16
CA THR A 141 23.72 13.18 11.59
C THR A 141 24.70 12.28 12.36
N GLY A 142 25.15 11.17 11.76
CA GLY A 142 25.91 10.12 12.42
C GLY A 142 25.09 9.32 13.43
N SER A 143 23.76 9.40 13.38
CA SER A 143 22.85 8.71 14.30
C SER A 143 21.59 8.20 13.58
N PRO A 144 20.85 7.24 14.17
CA PRO A 144 19.55 6.82 13.64
C PRO A 144 18.56 7.99 13.59
N ASP A 145 17.51 7.85 12.79
CA ASP A 145 16.40 8.81 12.72
C ASP A 145 15.80 9.01 14.12
N ALA A 146 15.84 10.25 14.62
CA ALA A 146 15.34 10.60 15.94
C ALA A 146 13.82 10.41 16.10
N SER A 147 13.08 10.27 14.99
CA SER A 147 11.65 9.95 14.98
C SER A 147 11.35 8.45 15.00
N LEU A 148 12.37 7.58 15.04
CA LEU A 148 12.24 6.15 15.23
C LEU A 148 12.50 5.79 16.70
N GLU A 149 11.59 5.03 17.32
CA GLU A 149 11.73 4.60 18.71
C GLU A 149 13.01 3.78 18.89
N SER A 150 13.80 4.10 19.94
CA SER A 150 15.18 3.63 20.08
C SER A 150 15.30 2.12 20.25
N THR A 151 14.37 1.48 20.94
CA THR A 151 14.33 0.02 21.08
C THR A 151 14.06 -0.64 19.72
N MET A 152 13.06 -0.15 19.00
CA MET A 152 12.76 -0.58 17.63
C MET A 152 13.95 -0.35 16.68
N ALA A 153 14.64 0.78 16.79
CA ALA A 153 15.84 1.06 16.00
C ALA A 153 16.95 0.00 16.26
N ALA A 154 17.24 -0.32 17.51
CA ALA A 154 18.25 -1.33 17.87
C ALA A 154 17.91 -2.73 17.34
N GLU A 155 16.63 -3.12 17.40
CA GLU A 155 16.17 -4.39 16.84
C GLU A 155 16.27 -4.40 15.31
N LEU A 156 15.88 -3.32 14.64
CA LEU A 156 15.99 -3.19 13.19
C LEU A 156 17.44 -3.13 12.72
N GLN A 157 18.36 -2.55 13.49
CA GLN A 157 19.82 -2.59 13.20
C GLN A 157 20.36 -4.03 13.26
N THR A 158 19.83 -4.86 14.16
CA THR A 158 20.21 -6.28 14.24
C THR A 158 19.66 -7.07 13.05
N LEU A 159 18.43 -6.75 12.62
CA LEU A 159 17.81 -7.35 11.44
C LEU A 159 18.55 -6.93 10.15
N CYS A 160 18.79 -5.63 10.01
CA CYS A 160 19.34 -4.94 8.85
C CYS A 160 20.69 -4.26 9.19
N PRO A 161 21.77 -5.02 9.44
CA PRO A 161 23.07 -4.44 9.76
C PRO A 161 23.64 -3.65 8.57
N LEU A 162 24.62 -2.77 8.82
CA LEU A 162 25.39 -2.12 7.75
C LEU A 162 25.98 -3.16 6.80
N ASN A 163 25.76 -2.97 5.49
CA ASN A 163 26.13 -3.93 4.43
C ASN A 163 25.48 -5.33 4.58
N GLY A 164 24.37 -5.43 5.32
CA GLY A 164 23.55 -6.64 5.41
C GLY A 164 22.73 -6.90 4.16
N ASP A 165 21.97 -8.01 4.18
CA ASP A 165 21.06 -8.37 3.08
C ASP A 165 19.89 -7.38 2.99
N PRO A 166 19.76 -6.60 1.90
CA PRO A 166 18.69 -5.62 1.73
C PRO A 166 17.30 -6.26 1.57
N ASN A 167 17.21 -7.57 1.33
CA ASN A 167 15.95 -8.29 1.08
C ASN A 167 15.30 -8.87 2.33
N LYS A 168 15.96 -8.82 3.50
CA LYS A 168 15.32 -9.19 4.76
C LYS A 168 14.08 -8.34 5.00
N ILE A 169 13.05 -8.95 5.57
CA ILE A 169 11.74 -8.33 5.74
C ILE A 169 11.42 -8.05 7.21
N SER A 170 10.66 -6.98 7.45
CA SER A 170 10.05 -6.64 8.74
C SER A 170 8.57 -6.34 8.52
N PRO A 171 7.67 -6.70 9.46
CA PRO A 171 6.27 -6.32 9.36
C PRO A 171 6.11 -4.80 9.38
N LEU A 172 5.22 -4.27 8.54
CA LEU A 172 4.86 -2.85 8.51
C LEU A 172 4.14 -2.42 9.81
N ASP A 173 3.27 -3.30 10.33
CA ASP A 173 2.55 -3.10 11.58
C ASP A 173 3.00 -4.09 12.65
N ARG A 174 4.02 -3.69 13.40
CA ARG A 174 4.52 -4.52 14.50
C ARG A 174 3.45 -4.63 15.59
N ASN A 175 3.25 -5.86 16.08
CA ASN A 175 2.25 -6.24 17.09
C ASN A 175 0.80 -6.34 16.58
N SER A 176 0.53 -6.04 15.31
CA SER A 176 -0.75 -6.35 14.64
C SER A 176 -0.55 -6.79 13.18
N VAL A 177 0.35 -7.74 12.96
CA VAL A 177 0.90 -8.04 11.61
C VAL A 177 -0.15 -8.51 10.59
N ASP A 178 -1.18 -9.21 11.06
CA ASP A 178 -2.15 -9.92 10.20
C ASP A 178 -3.56 -9.32 10.23
N LEU A 179 -3.79 -8.30 11.06
CA LEU A 179 -5.11 -7.68 11.25
C LEU A 179 -5.16 -6.33 10.56
N PHE A 180 -6.23 -6.11 9.79
CA PHE A 180 -6.54 -4.80 9.28
C PHE A 180 -7.27 -4.01 10.36
N ASP A 181 -6.53 -3.20 11.10
CA ASP A 181 -7.06 -2.39 12.20
C ASP A 181 -6.41 -0.99 12.22
N ASN A 182 -6.58 -0.25 13.32
CA ASN A 182 -5.99 1.07 13.48
C ASN A 182 -4.68 1.07 14.28
N HIS A 183 -4.07 -0.09 14.50
CA HIS A 183 -2.82 -0.25 15.24
C HIS A 183 -1.65 0.44 14.52
N TYR A 184 -1.64 0.45 13.19
CA TYR A 184 -0.75 1.28 12.37
C TYR A 184 -0.66 2.73 12.87
N PHE A 185 -1.79 3.41 13.07
CA PHE A 185 -1.80 4.79 13.54
C PHE A 185 -1.32 4.92 14.99
N LYS A 186 -1.65 3.95 15.85
CA LYS A 186 -1.12 3.90 17.23
C LYS A 186 0.41 3.75 17.23
N ASN A 187 0.97 2.99 16.29
CA ASN A 187 2.42 2.90 16.13
C ASN A 187 3.04 4.25 15.75
N LEU A 188 2.42 5.03 14.85
CA LEU A 188 2.93 6.36 14.48
C LEU A 188 3.01 7.32 15.69
N LEU A 189 1.99 7.32 16.55
CA LEU A 189 1.97 8.09 17.80
C LEU A 189 3.12 7.74 18.74
N ASN A 190 3.62 6.50 18.67
CA ASN A 190 4.68 5.98 19.52
C ASN A 190 6.04 5.93 18.81
N ASN A 191 6.22 6.67 17.71
CA ASN A 191 7.46 6.68 16.91
C ASN A 191 7.85 5.30 16.35
N LYS A 192 6.86 4.44 16.07
CA LYS A 192 7.04 3.06 15.60
C LYS A 192 6.60 2.86 14.15
N GLY A 193 6.47 3.92 13.36
CA GLY A 193 6.32 3.81 11.91
C GLY A 193 7.59 3.25 11.28
N LEU A 194 7.47 2.15 10.52
CA LEU A 194 8.62 1.47 9.93
C LEU A 194 9.27 2.30 8.82
N LEU A 195 8.49 2.71 7.83
CA LEU A 195 8.99 3.52 6.71
C LEU A 195 9.14 4.99 7.15
N GLY A 196 10.07 5.71 6.50
CA GLY A 196 10.21 7.15 6.73
C GLY A 196 8.93 7.89 6.34
N SER A 197 8.35 7.54 5.19
CA SER A 197 7.06 8.04 4.72
C SER A 197 5.91 7.85 5.72
N ASP A 198 5.91 6.76 6.49
CA ASP A 198 4.88 6.50 7.51
C ASP A 198 5.04 7.48 8.69
N GLN A 199 6.25 7.53 9.26
CA GLN A 199 6.49 8.35 10.45
C GLN A 199 6.36 9.85 10.14
N LEU A 200 6.60 10.26 8.90
CA LEU A 200 6.37 11.64 8.44
C LEU A 200 4.91 12.08 8.57
N LEU A 201 3.92 11.16 8.50
CA LEU A 201 2.51 11.51 8.67
C LEU A 201 2.19 12.07 10.06
N TYR A 202 3.01 11.75 11.07
CA TYR A 202 2.83 12.21 12.45
C TYR A 202 3.92 13.18 12.91
N SER A 203 5.18 12.86 12.61
CA SER A 203 6.37 13.55 13.12
C SER A 203 7.04 14.47 12.08
N GLY A 204 6.54 14.50 10.84
CA GLY A 204 7.06 15.38 9.80
C GLY A 204 6.74 16.85 10.05
N GLU A 205 7.58 17.75 9.54
CA GLU A 205 7.43 19.20 9.74
C GLU A 205 6.06 19.75 9.28
N LEU A 206 5.52 19.23 8.17
CA LEU A 206 4.21 19.62 7.66
C LEU A 206 3.04 18.98 8.41
N ALA A 207 3.28 17.88 9.13
CA ALA A 207 2.23 17.06 9.73
C ALA A 207 1.27 17.86 10.64
N PRO A 208 1.73 18.78 11.52
CA PRO A 208 0.83 19.56 12.37
C PRO A 208 -0.23 20.36 11.59
N SER A 209 0.08 20.77 10.37
CA SER A 209 -0.81 21.56 9.50
C SER A 209 -1.57 20.72 8.46
N THR A 210 -1.23 19.44 8.30
CA THR A 210 -1.78 18.57 7.25
C THR A 210 -2.35 17.27 7.81
N THR A 211 -1.50 16.35 8.27
CA THR A 211 -1.86 14.93 8.48
C THR A 211 -2.02 14.54 9.95
N LYS A 212 -1.39 15.26 10.88
CA LYS A 212 -1.26 14.85 12.29
C LYS A 212 -2.60 14.62 12.98
N SER A 213 -3.56 15.55 12.80
CA SER A 213 -4.89 15.44 13.41
C SER A 213 -5.68 14.23 12.90
N LEU A 214 -5.51 13.86 11.63
CA LEU A 214 -6.13 12.66 11.06
C LEU A 214 -5.50 11.39 11.63
N VAL A 215 -4.18 11.35 11.75
CA VAL A 215 -3.46 10.22 12.39
C VAL A 215 -3.94 10.02 13.84
N GLU A 216 -4.05 11.10 14.61
CA GLU A 216 -4.57 11.06 15.99
C GLU A 216 -6.03 10.57 16.01
N SER A 217 -6.88 11.10 15.13
CA SER A 217 -8.28 10.70 15.02
C SER A 217 -8.42 9.21 14.69
N TYR A 218 -7.72 8.72 13.66
CA TYR A 218 -7.75 7.31 13.26
C TYR A 218 -7.18 6.37 14.33
N SER A 219 -6.16 6.81 15.08
CA SER A 219 -5.62 6.02 16.21
C SER A 219 -6.65 5.79 17.32
N SER A 220 -7.57 6.73 17.49
CA SER A 220 -8.61 6.71 18.54
C SER A 220 -9.95 6.15 18.07
N ASP A 221 -10.26 6.28 16.78
CA ASP A 221 -11.54 5.89 16.18
C ASP A 221 -11.32 5.01 14.94
N MET A 222 -11.45 3.70 15.14
CA MET A 222 -11.35 2.72 14.05
C MET A 222 -12.47 2.87 13.02
N ASN A 223 -13.68 3.28 13.41
CA ASN A 223 -14.80 3.40 12.47
C ASN A 223 -14.59 4.58 11.52
N LEU A 224 -14.04 5.69 12.03
CA LEU A 224 -13.65 6.83 11.22
C LEU A 224 -12.57 6.44 10.21
N PHE A 225 -11.51 5.77 10.66
CA PHE A 225 -10.46 5.24 9.76
C PHE A 225 -11.05 4.36 8.65
N ILE A 226 -11.86 3.38 9.02
CA ILE A 226 -12.48 2.43 8.08
C ILE A 226 -13.37 3.15 7.06
N THR A 227 -14.16 4.12 7.51
CA THR A 227 -15.05 4.90 6.64
C THR A 227 -14.25 5.69 5.60
N ASP A 228 -13.21 6.40 6.04
CA ASP A 228 -12.36 7.17 5.14
C ASP A 228 -11.52 6.28 4.23
N PHE A 229 -11.02 5.14 4.73
CA PHE A 229 -10.29 4.15 3.94
C PHE A 229 -11.14 3.64 2.77
N VAL A 230 -12.38 3.21 3.05
CA VAL A 230 -13.32 2.74 2.01
C VAL A 230 -13.59 3.83 0.97
N ASN A 231 -13.88 5.07 1.42
CA ASN A 231 -14.11 6.19 0.51
C ASN A 231 -12.89 6.49 -0.36
N SER A 232 -11.70 6.41 0.22
CA SER A 232 -10.43 6.68 -0.47
C SER A 232 -10.09 5.57 -1.47
N MET A 233 -10.36 4.30 -1.12
CA MET A 233 -10.23 3.16 -2.04
C MET A 233 -11.17 3.31 -3.24
N ILE A 234 -12.41 3.77 -3.04
CA ILE A 234 -13.37 4.03 -4.13
C ILE A 234 -12.87 5.16 -5.04
N LYS A 235 -12.36 6.26 -4.47
CA LYS A 235 -11.78 7.36 -5.26
C LYS A 235 -10.57 6.89 -6.06
N MET A 236 -9.63 6.19 -5.42
CA MET A 236 -8.42 5.67 -6.06
C MET A 236 -8.76 4.73 -7.21
N ALA A 237 -9.75 3.85 -7.01
CA ALA A 237 -10.22 2.96 -8.07
C ALA A 237 -10.89 3.71 -9.23
N ASN A 238 -11.33 4.96 -9.05
CA ASN A 238 -11.98 5.76 -10.09
C ASN A 238 -11.02 6.75 -10.79
N ILE A 239 -9.71 6.62 -10.58
CA ILE A 239 -8.70 7.41 -11.29
C ILE A 239 -8.68 7.00 -12.77
N SER A 240 -9.14 7.90 -13.64
CA SER A 240 -9.02 7.85 -15.11
C SER A 240 -9.25 6.47 -15.77
N PRO A 241 -10.38 5.78 -15.51
CA PRO A 241 -10.61 4.45 -16.06
C PRO A 241 -10.88 4.48 -17.57
N LEU A 242 -10.38 3.48 -18.29
CA LEU A 242 -10.87 3.16 -19.64
C LEU A 242 -12.24 2.49 -19.54
N THR A 243 -13.21 2.96 -20.32
CA THR A 243 -14.60 2.47 -20.30
C THR A 243 -15.20 2.39 -21.71
N GLY A 244 -16.36 1.75 -21.84
CA GLY A 244 -17.07 1.62 -23.12
C GLY A 244 -16.28 0.78 -24.12
N THR A 245 -15.90 1.36 -25.24
CA THR A 245 -15.09 0.71 -26.29
C THR A 245 -13.60 1.03 -26.20
N ALA A 246 -13.16 1.86 -25.24
CA ALA A 246 -11.75 2.17 -25.05
C ALA A 246 -11.03 1.03 -24.32
N GLY A 247 -9.87 0.62 -24.84
CA GLY A 247 -9.12 -0.53 -24.30
C GLY A 247 -9.81 -1.88 -24.58
N GLU A 248 -9.38 -2.92 -23.86
CA GLU A 248 -9.84 -4.30 -24.09
C GLU A 248 -10.20 -5.05 -22.82
N ILE A 249 -10.71 -6.28 -22.99
CA ILE A 249 -10.80 -7.26 -21.90
C ILE A 249 -9.76 -8.33 -22.22
N ARG A 250 -8.63 -8.31 -21.51
CA ARG A 250 -7.52 -9.23 -21.78
C ARG A 250 -7.87 -10.66 -21.43
N LYS A 251 -7.55 -11.60 -22.32
CA LYS A 251 -7.61 -13.04 -22.02
C LYS A 251 -6.42 -13.50 -21.18
N ASN A 252 -5.30 -12.78 -21.30
CA ASN A 252 -4.08 -12.99 -20.52
C ASN A 252 -3.54 -11.63 -20.08
N CYS A 253 -3.38 -11.44 -18.78
CA CYS A 253 -3.02 -10.14 -18.21
C CYS A 253 -1.65 -9.61 -18.56
N ARG A 254 -0.74 -10.47 -19.01
CA ARG A 254 0.65 -10.13 -19.31
C ARG A 254 0.87 -9.68 -20.75
N VAL A 255 -0.17 -9.78 -21.59
CA VAL A 255 -0.06 -9.51 -23.02
C VAL A 255 -1.35 -8.88 -23.54
N VAL A 256 -1.22 -8.00 -24.52
CA VAL A 256 -2.37 -7.46 -25.26
C VAL A 256 -2.95 -8.57 -26.13
N ASN A 257 -4.27 -8.58 -26.36
CA ASN A 257 -4.87 -9.58 -27.24
C ASN A 257 -4.41 -9.40 -28.71
N SER A 258 -4.36 -10.50 -29.45
CA SER A 258 -4.03 -10.58 -30.87
C SER A 258 -5.15 -11.22 -31.68
#